data_AF-A0A0F9HN42-F1
#
_entry.id   AF-A0A0F9HN42-F1
#
_cell.length_a   1.000
_cell.length_b   1.000
_cell.length_c   1.000
_cell.angle_alpha   90.00
_cell.angle_beta   90.00
_cell.angle_gamma   90.00
#
_symmetry.space_group_name_H-M   'P 1'
#
loop_
_entity.id
_entity.type
_entity.pdbx_description
1 polymer ?
#
loop_
_entity_poly.entity_id
_entity_poly.type
_entity_poly.pdbx_seq_one_letter_code
_entity_poly.pdbx_strand_id
1 'polypeptide(L)'
;MLVLSRQRDESIMIGDNVVVTIVDIRGDKVRLGIEAPGEIPVIRREVYEANRWIAMNLYQAFCAAQKLTYEGLRETAALKGMLPWFNAHVEETLDTMGDDFWPYGVARNRATLGTFLRYHHEQGLSPRKFEVDEMFAPETLEEFVI
;
A
#
# COMPACT_ATOMS: atom_id res chain seq x y z
N MET A 1 8.17 -21.53 -4.69
CA MET A 1 7.67 -21.02 -5.99
C MET A 1 6.47 -21.85 -6.39
N LEU A 2 5.29 -21.24 -6.52
CA LEU A 2 4.09 -21.90 -7.02
C LEU A 2 4.01 -21.71 -8.53
N VAL A 3 3.77 -22.78 -9.30
CA VAL A 3 3.71 -22.75 -10.77
C VAL A 3 2.33 -23.28 -11.19
N LEU A 4 1.57 -22.46 -11.93
CA LEU A 4 0.22 -22.79 -12.38
C LEU A 4 0.11 -22.51 -13.89
N SER A 5 -0.29 -23.52 -14.66
CA SER A 5 -0.55 -23.37 -16.10
C SER A 5 -1.97 -22.86 -16.31
N ARG A 6 -2.15 -21.76 -17.06
CA ARG A 6 -3.46 -21.16 -17.38
C ARG A 6 -3.70 -21.08 -18.89
N GLN A 7 -4.94 -21.31 -19.31
CA GLN A 7 -5.42 -21.05 -20.67
C GLN A 7 -5.96 -19.62 -20.80
N ARG A 8 -6.29 -19.20 -22.02
CA ARG A 8 -6.95 -17.91 -22.27
C ARG A 8 -8.27 -17.85 -21.50
N ASP A 9 -8.58 -16.66 -20.97
CA ASP A 9 -9.75 -16.36 -20.15
C ASP A 9 -9.78 -17.06 -18.77
N GLU A 10 -8.76 -17.87 -18.43
CA GLU A 10 -8.57 -18.37 -17.07
C GLU A 10 -7.85 -17.34 -16.19
N SER A 11 -8.15 -17.38 -14.89
CA SER A 11 -7.60 -16.45 -13.90
C SER A 11 -6.96 -17.16 -12.70
N ILE A 12 -6.16 -16.39 -11.98
CA ILE A 12 -5.53 -16.73 -10.71
C ILE A 12 -5.94 -15.67 -9.70
N MET A 13 -6.46 -16.09 -8.54
CA MET A 13 -6.74 -15.18 -7.43
C MET A 13 -5.57 -15.19 -6.43
N ILE A 14 -5.16 -14.01 -6.00
CA ILE A 14 -4.16 -13.79 -4.95
C ILE A 14 -4.86 -13.09 -3.78
N GLY A 15 -5.00 -13.80 -2.66
CA GLY A 15 -5.93 -13.38 -1.61
C GLY A 15 -7.36 -13.33 -2.15
N ASP A 16 -8.16 -12.40 -1.64
CA ASP A 16 -9.58 -12.28 -2.00
C ASP A 16 -9.86 -11.19 -3.04
N ASN A 17 -8.92 -10.27 -3.24
CA ASN A 17 -9.18 -9.02 -3.96
C ASN A 17 -8.28 -8.76 -5.17
N VAL A 18 -7.29 -9.63 -5.45
CA VAL A 18 -6.42 -9.49 -6.63
C VAL A 18 -6.67 -10.65 -7.59
N VAL A 19 -7.06 -10.33 -8.82
CA VAL A 19 -7.33 -11.31 -9.89
C VAL A 19 -6.38 -11.05 -11.06
N VAL A 20 -5.62 -12.08 -11.44
CA VAL A 20 -4.76 -12.06 -12.62
C VAL A 20 -5.38 -12.94 -13.68
N THR A 21 -5.77 -12.35 -14.81
CA THR A 21 -6.47 -13.04 -15.90
C THR A 21 -5.60 -13.13 -17.15
N ILE A 22 -5.57 -14.29 -17.81
CA ILE A 22 -4.91 -14.43 -19.11
C ILE A 22 -5.82 -13.86 -20.20
N VAL A 23 -5.49 -12.67 -20.71
CA VAL A 23 -6.30 -11.97 -21.71
C VAL A 23 -6.04 -12.51 -23.12
N ASP A 24 -4.78 -12.84 -23.43
CA ASP A 24 -4.40 -13.30 -24.77
C ASP A 24 -3.08 -14.10 -24.70
N ILE A 25 -2.93 -15.08 -25.59
CA ILE A 25 -1.71 -15.88 -25.74
C ILE A 25 -1.32 -15.84 -27.21
N ARG A 26 -0.14 -15.28 -27.51
CA ARG A 26 0.40 -15.20 -28.87
C ARG A 26 1.84 -15.70 -28.89
N GLY A 27 2.03 -16.91 -29.41
CA GLY A 27 3.36 -17.53 -29.48
C GLY A 27 3.97 -17.65 -28.08
N ASP A 28 5.07 -16.95 -27.85
CA ASP A 28 5.82 -16.89 -26.60
C ASP A 28 5.35 -15.79 -25.62
N LYS A 29 4.40 -14.94 -26.04
CA LYS A 29 3.91 -13.81 -25.24
C LYS A 29 2.51 -14.06 -24.68
N VAL A 30 2.34 -13.74 -23.40
CA VAL A 30 1.07 -13.80 -22.68
C VAL A 30 0.68 -12.40 -22.24
N ARG A 31 -0.56 -11.98 -22.50
CA ARG A 31 -1.12 -10.74 -21.96
C ARG A 31 -1.88 -11.05 -20.69
N LEU A 32 -1.56 -10.30 -19.64
CA LEU A 32 -2.19 -10.42 -18.33
C LEU A 32 -3.05 -9.20 -18.07
N GLY A 33 -4.30 -9.43 -17.66
CA GLY A 33 -5.14 -8.44 -16.99
C GLY A 33 -4.92 -8.57 -15.49
N ILE A 34 -4.78 -7.45 -14.79
CA ILE A 34 -4.64 -7.43 -13.33
C ILE A 34 -5.75 -6.55 -12.80
N GLU A 35 -6.65 -7.15 -12.04
CA GLU A 35 -7.65 -6.46 -11.24
C GLU A 35 -7.16 -6.45 -9.80
N ALA A 36 -6.96 -5.27 -9.24
CA ALA A 36 -6.56 -5.08 -7.86
C ALA A 36 -7.35 -3.92 -7.25
N PRO A 37 -7.54 -3.88 -5.93
CA PRO A 37 -8.19 -2.77 -5.25
C PRO A 37 -7.37 -1.50 -5.40
N GLY A 38 -8.05 -0.34 -5.33
CA GLY A 38 -7.41 0.96 -5.52
C GLY A 38 -6.32 1.28 -4.49
N GLU A 39 -6.40 0.66 -3.31
CA GLU A 39 -5.43 0.77 -2.23
C GLU A 39 -4.16 -0.08 -2.43
N ILE A 40 -4.13 -1.00 -3.41
CA ILE A 40 -2.95 -1.85 -3.68
C ILE A 40 -2.20 -1.32 -4.92
N PRO A 41 -1.03 -0.68 -4.75
CA PRO A 41 -0.23 -0.23 -5.88
C PRO A 41 0.36 -1.42 -6.64
N VAL A 42 0.17 -1.45 -7.96
CA VAL A 42 0.72 -2.47 -8.85
C VAL A 42 1.77 -1.83 -9.75
N ILE A 43 3.02 -2.31 -9.68
CA ILE A 43 4.12 -1.84 -10.52
C ILE A 43 4.65 -3.03 -11.32
N ARG A 44 4.81 -2.84 -12.63
CA ARG A 44 5.46 -3.84 -13.49
C ARG A 44 6.93 -3.98 -13.08
N ARG A 45 7.38 -5.22 -12.88
CA ARG A 45 8.73 -5.49 -12.35
C ARG A 45 9.81 -4.89 -13.24
N GLU A 46 9.72 -5.01 -14.55
CA GLU A 46 10.71 -4.46 -15.47
C GLU A 46 10.79 -2.93 -15.43
N VAL A 47 9.66 -2.26 -15.20
CA VAL A 47 9.62 -0.80 -15.06
C VAL A 47 10.25 -0.38 -13.74
N TYR A 48 9.94 -1.10 -12.67
CA TYR A 48 10.53 -0.88 -11.35
C TYR A 48 12.04 -1.09 -11.37
N GLU A 49 12.53 -2.22 -11.89
CA GLU A 49 13.98 -2.49 -11.94
C GLU A 49 14.73 -1.46 -12.80
N ALA A 50 14.13 -1.02 -13.91
CA ALA A 50 14.72 0.02 -14.74
C ALA A 50 14.68 1.42 -14.09
N ASN A 51 13.70 1.67 -13.21
CA ASN A 51 13.40 2.99 -12.64
C ASN A 51 13.02 2.84 -11.16
N ARG A 52 13.99 2.44 -10.34
CA ARG A 52 13.79 2.17 -8.91
C ARG A 52 13.17 3.33 -8.13
N TRP A 53 13.47 4.56 -8.56
CA TRP A 53 12.92 5.80 -8.03
C TRP A 53 11.38 5.90 -8.10
N ILE A 54 10.72 5.12 -8.95
CA ILE A 54 9.24 5.11 -9.06
C ILE A 54 8.59 4.73 -7.73
N ALA A 55 9.17 3.79 -6.98
CA ALA A 55 8.61 3.39 -5.69
C ALA A 55 8.59 4.58 -4.70
N MET A 56 9.69 5.33 -4.63
CA MET A 56 9.77 6.53 -3.80
C MET A 56 8.79 7.61 -4.25
N ASN A 57 8.68 7.86 -5.56
CA ASN A 57 7.76 8.88 -6.08
C ASN A 57 6.29 8.51 -5.82
N LEU A 58 5.92 7.24 -5.95
CA LEU A 58 4.57 6.77 -5.60
C LEU A 58 4.31 6.95 -4.09
N TYR A 59 5.27 6.57 -3.26
CA TYR A 59 5.19 6.80 -1.81
C TYR A 59 4.98 8.30 -1.48
N GLN A 60 5.79 9.19 -2.05
CA GLN A 60 5.66 10.63 -1.88
C GLN A 60 4.30 11.16 -2.36
N ALA A 61 3.81 10.67 -3.50
CA ALA A 61 2.51 11.05 -4.03
C ALA A 61 1.38 10.65 -3.07
N PHE A 62 1.44 9.46 -2.46
CA PHE A 62 0.46 9.04 -1.46
C PHE A 62 0.55 9.85 -0.16
N CYS A 63 1.76 10.14 0.34
CA CYS A 63 1.94 11.04 1.50
C CYS A 63 1.38 12.43 1.22
N ALA A 64 1.61 12.97 0.02
CA ALA A 64 1.06 14.26 -0.38
C ALA A 64 -0.47 14.23 -0.46
N ALA A 65 -1.06 13.17 -1.03
CA ALA A 65 -2.51 12.99 -1.08
C ALA A 65 -3.13 12.88 0.33
N GLN A 66 -2.47 12.16 1.24
CA GLN A 66 -2.87 12.07 2.64
C GLN A 66 -2.84 13.44 3.31
N LYS A 67 -1.76 14.21 3.13
CA LYS A 67 -1.63 15.55 3.69
C LYS A 67 -2.77 16.46 3.23
N LEU A 68 -3.08 16.46 1.93
CA LEU A 68 -4.22 17.22 1.39
C LEU A 68 -5.55 16.78 2.01
N THR A 69 -5.69 15.49 2.31
CA THR A 69 -6.88 14.97 2.99
C THR A 69 -6.97 15.50 4.41
N TYR A 70 -5.88 15.43 5.18
CA TYR A 70 -5.83 15.97 6.55
C TYR A 70 -6.07 17.47 6.62
N GLU A 71 -5.52 18.24 5.67
CA GLU A 71 -5.83 19.67 5.55
C GLU A 71 -7.32 19.88 5.25
N GLY A 72 -7.89 19.08 4.35
CA GLY A 72 -9.31 19.13 4.01
C GLY A 72 -10.25 18.72 5.15
N LEU A 73 -9.82 17.89 6.10
CA LEU A 73 -10.63 17.55 7.29
C LEU A 73 -10.84 18.75 8.20
N ARG A 74 -9.88 19.69 8.24
CA ARG A 74 -9.96 20.90 9.07
C ARG A 74 -10.81 22.02 8.44
N GLU A 75 -11.28 21.84 7.20
CA GLU A 75 -12.12 22.82 6.51
C GLU A 75 -13.56 22.76 7.03
N THR A 76 -14.09 23.89 7.49
CA THR A 76 -15.43 23.97 8.08
C THR A 76 -16.46 24.60 7.14
N ALA A 77 -16.02 25.33 6.10
CA ALA A 77 -16.91 26.00 5.15
C ALA A 77 -17.34 25.12 3.97
N ALA A 78 -16.56 24.08 3.65
CA ALA A 78 -16.80 23.17 2.52
C ALA A 78 -16.45 21.73 2.89
N LEU A 79 -17.35 21.10 3.68
CA LEU A 79 -17.12 19.77 4.25
C LEU A 79 -16.87 18.72 3.16
N LYS A 80 -15.87 17.88 3.38
CA LYS A 80 -15.53 16.74 2.51
C LYS A 80 -16.40 15.51 2.78
N GLY A 81 -17.19 15.52 3.86
CA GLY A 81 -18.14 14.48 4.23
C GLY A 81 -19.55 15.04 4.41
N MET A 82 -20.54 14.15 4.35
CA MET A 82 -21.96 14.50 4.52
C MET A 82 -22.47 14.30 5.95
N LEU A 83 -21.58 13.95 6.90
CA LEU A 83 -21.98 13.64 8.28
C LEU A 83 -22.39 14.93 9.01
N PRO A 84 -23.54 14.97 9.70
CA PRO A 84 -24.02 16.20 10.36
C PRO A 84 -23.08 16.72 11.46
N TRP A 85 -22.28 15.83 12.04
CA TRP A 85 -21.36 16.11 13.15
C TRP A 85 -19.90 16.00 12.69
N PHE A 86 -19.64 16.13 11.38
CA PHE A 86 -18.32 15.89 10.79
C PHE A 86 -17.20 16.66 11.48
N ASN A 87 -17.35 17.97 11.67
CA ASN A 87 -16.32 18.80 12.30
C ASN A 87 -16.08 18.40 13.77
N ALA A 88 -17.14 18.13 14.53
CA ALA A 88 -17.00 17.68 15.92
C ALA A 88 -16.25 16.35 16.00
N HIS A 89 -16.50 15.42 15.08
CA HIS A 89 -15.76 14.16 15.01
C HIS A 89 -14.30 14.35 14.59
N VAL A 90 -14.01 15.29 13.68
CA VAL A 90 -12.62 15.63 13.32
C VAL A 90 -11.89 16.21 14.53
N GLU A 91 -12.50 17.16 15.25
CA GLU A 91 -11.95 17.76 16.47
C GLU A 91 -11.67 16.70 17.54
N GLU A 92 -12.65 15.84 17.84
CA GLU A 92 -12.50 14.73 18.79
C GLU A 92 -11.38 13.75 18.38
N THR A 93 -11.28 13.45 17.08
CA THR A 93 -10.22 12.59 16.54
C THR A 93 -8.85 13.22 16.74
N LEU A 94 -8.69 14.51 16.45
CA LEU A 94 -7.43 15.22 16.60
C LEU A 94 -7.02 15.34 18.07
N ASP A 95 -7.96 15.61 18.98
CA ASP A 95 -7.71 15.67 20.42
C ASP A 95 -7.26 14.32 20.98
N THR A 96 -7.84 13.22 20.47
CA THR A 96 -7.58 11.87 20.98
C THR A 96 -6.33 11.24 20.35
N MET A 97 -6.17 11.37 19.03
CA MET A 97 -5.18 10.64 18.24
C MET A 97 -4.03 11.54 17.75
N GLY A 98 -4.13 12.86 17.92
CA GLY A 98 -3.16 13.83 17.42
C GLY A 98 -3.32 14.14 15.93
N ASP A 99 -2.36 14.86 15.37
CA ASP A 99 -2.43 15.38 13.99
C ASP A 99 -2.03 14.36 12.90
N ASP A 100 -1.40 13.25 13.27
CA ASP A 100 -0.92 12.19 12.35
C ASP A 100 -1.37 10.82 12.83
N PHE A 101 -2.66 10.55 12.68
CA PHE A 101 -3.30 9.32 13.18
C PHE A 101 -3.21 8.12 12.20
N TRP A 102 -2.69 8.33 10.99
CA TRP A 102 -2.36 7.28 10.01
C TRP A 102 -0.94 7.49 9.49
N PRO A 103 0.10 7.32 10.31
CA PRO A 103 1.46 7.62 9.89
C PRO A 103 1.84 6.75 8.69
N TYR A 104 2.23 7.39 7.59
CA TYR A 104 2.81 6.70 6.44
C TYR A 104 4.33 6.54 6.62
N GLY A 105 4.90 5.56 5.92
CA GLY A 105 6.35 5.36 5.85
C GLY A 105 6.91 4.32 6.82
N VAL A 106 8.03 3.72 6.42
CA VAL A 106 8.68 2.65 7.20
C VAL A 106 9.34 3.22 8.46
N ALA A 107 9.95 4.39 8.39
CA ALA A 107 10.67 5.00 9.51
C ALA A 107 9.76 5.18 10.75
N ARG A 108 8.61 5.85 10.58
CA ARG A 108 7.62 6.07 11.66
C ARG A 108 7.02 4.77 12.18
N ASN A 109 6.81 3.79 11.32
CA ASN A 109 6.14 2.53 11.65
C ASN A 109 7.10 1.40 12.04
N ARG A 110 8.43 1.62 12.04
CA ARG A 110 9.43 0.57 12.19
C ARG A 110 9.24 -0.27 13.45
N ALA A 111 8.94 0.37 14.58
CA ALA A 111 8.72 -0.32 15.85
C ALA A 111 7.46 -1.22 15.80
N THR A 112 6.37 -0.71 15.21
CA THR A 112 5.11 -1.43 15.03
C THR A 112 5.29 -2.61 14.08
N LEU A 113 5.89 -2.38 12.90
CA LEU A 113 6.18 -3.41 11.90
C LEU A 113 7.12 -4.49 12.47
N GLY A 114 8.18 -4.09 13.18
CA GLY A 114 9.09 -5.04 13.82
C GLY A 114 8.40 -5.88 14.90
N THR A 115 7.46 -5.30 15.64
CA THR A 115 6.64 -6.01 16.63
C THR A 115 5.69 -6.99 15.95
N PHE A 116 5.02 -6.56 14.88
CA PHE A 116 4.17 -7.43 14.06
C PHE A 116 4.96 -8.63 13.52
N LEU A 117 6.11 -8.40 12.87
CA LEU A 117 6.93 -9.46 12.30
C LEU A 117 7.46 -10.43 13.36
N ARG A 118 7.78 -9.94 14.56
CA ARG A 118 8.15 -10.79 15.71
C ARG A 118 7.01 -11.72 16.08
N TYR A 119 5.83 -11.19 16.38
CA TYR A 119 4.68 -12.02 16.80
C TYR A 119 4.18 -12.94 15.68
N HIS A 120 4.19 -12.47 14.43
CA HIS A 120 3.81 -13.27 13.27
C HIS A 120 4.70 -14.52 13.13
N HIS A 121 6.00 -14.39 13.42
CA HIS A 121 6.91 -15.54 13.46
C HIS A 121 6.72 -16.41 14.72
N GLU A 122 6.61 -15.81 15.91
CA GLU A 122 6.42 -16.56 17.17
C GLU A 122 5.14 -17.42 17.16
N GLN A 123 4.10 -16.98 16.44
CA GLN A 123 2.85 -17.71 16.25
C GLN A 123 2.91 -18.73 15.10
N GLY A 124 4.06 -18.88 14.42
CA GLY A 124 4.25 -19.84 13.35
C GLY A 124 3.57 -19.48 12.02
N LEU A 125 3.11 -18.23 11.86
CA LEU A 125 2.50 -17.76 10.61
C LEU A 125 3.54 -17.49 9.52
N SER A 126 4.79 -17.20 9.92
CA SER A 126 5.94 -17.13 9.00
C SER A 126 6.91 -18.27 9.25
N PRO A 127 7.54 -18.84 8.19
CA PRO A 127 8.55 -19.88 8.32
C PRO A 127 9.87 -19.39 8.92
N ARG A 128 10.10 -18.07 8.91
CA ARG A 128 11.24 -17.40 9.55
C ARG A 128 10.83 -16.00 10.00
N LYS A 129 11.60 -15.41 10.91
CA LYS A 129 11.48 -13.99 11.22
C LYS A 129 12.03 -13.17 10.04
N PHE A 130 11.18 -12.31 9.48
CA PHE A 130 11.59 -11.30 8.50
C PHE A 130 11.98 -10.03 9.21
N GLU A 131 12.95 -9.32 8.65
CA GLU A 131 13.29 -7.96 9.05
C GLU A 131 12.50 -6.95 8.23
N VAL A 132 12.20 -5.79 8.83
CA VAL A 132 11.32 -4.78 8.22
C VAL A 132 11.82 -4.36 6.84
N ASP A 133 13.13 -4.16 6.69
CA ASP A 133 13.73 -3.67 5.44
C ASP A 133 13.63 -4.70 4.28
N GLU A 134 13.39 -5.98 4.58
CA GLU A 134 13.17 -7.01 3.56
C GLU A 134 11.78 -6.91 2.90
N MET A 135 10.84 -6.23 3.56
CA MET A 135 9.43 -6.21 3.18
C MET A 135 9.08 -5.06 2.23
N PHE A 136 9.97 -4.07 2.09
CA PHE A 136 9.71 -2.84 1.36
C PHE A 136 10.77 -2.59 0.28
N ALA A 137 10.42 -1.77 -0.70
CA ALA A 137 11.38 -1.24 -1.66
C ALA A 137 12.45 -0.43 -0.89
N PRO A 138 13.76 -0.73 -1.04
CA PRO A 138 14.85 -0.01 -0.36
C PRO A 138 14.74 1.52 -0.47
N GLU A 139 14.28 2.00 -1.62
CA GLU A 139 14.12 3.41 -1.95
C GLU A 139 13.04 4.11 -1.11
N THR A 140 12.18 3.33 -0.42
CA THR A 140 11.07 3.82 0.42
C THR A 140 11.37 3.77 1.92
N LEU A 141 12.56 3.30 2.31
CA LEU A 141 12.94 3.12 3.72
C LEU A 141 13.26 4.43 4.44
N GLU A 142 13.66 5.47 3.70
CA GLU A 142 14.03 6.77 4.24
C GLU A 142 12.97 7.84 3.91
N GLU A 143 12.58 8.64 4.92
CA GLU A 143 11.78 9.84 4.70
C GLU A 143 12.70 10.98 4.24
N PHE A 144 12.80 11.20 2.93
CA PHE A 144 13.43 12.41 2.41
C PHE A 144 12.48 13.58 2.57
N VAL A 145 12.79 14.47 3.52
CA VAL A 145 12.20 15.80 3.60
C VAL A 145 12.84 16.64 2.49
N ILE A 146 12.07 16.99 1.46
CA ILE A 146 12.47 17.98 0.43
C ILE A 146 12.09 19.38 0.92
#